data_AF-A0A850LUK5-F1
#
_entry.id   AF-A0A850LUK5-F1
#
_cell.length_a   1.000
_cell.length_b   1.000
_cell.length_c   1.000
_cell.angle_alpha   90.00
_cell.angle_beta   90.00
_cell.angle_gamma   90.00
#
_symmetry.space_group_name_H-M   'P 1'
#
loop_
_entity.id
_entity.type
_entity.pdbx_description
1 polymer ?
#
loop_
_entity_poly.entity_id
_entity_poly.type
_entity_poly.pdbx_seq_one_letter_code
_entity_poly.pdbx_strand_id
1 'polypeptide(L)'
;MGGRAFGKVFQTFAAFGTGTTADSPISTARNTFIGGISGIWTSLNWLFCTPFYWLYGVWYRRMRYITLGDLFEERYNSKGLGAFYAVYGIVFFMVYLSLGFSAIQKTVTAITPKPEYELTVQEKCEYESFKRL
;
A
#
# COMPACT_ATOMS: atom_id res chain seq x y z
N MET A 1 10.31 -16.05 -11.17
CA MET A 1 10.88 -14.72 -11.44
C MET A 1 12.39 -14.75 -11.18
N GLY A 2 13.23 -14.49 -12.20
CA GLY A 2 14.68 -14.25 -12.03
C GLY A 2 15.63 -15.46 -11.93
N GLY A 3 15.26 -16.65 -12.41
CA GLY A 3 16.23 -17.75 -12.57
C GLY A 3 16.95 -18.22 -11.28
N ARG A 4 16.36 -18.03 -10.10
CA ARG A 4 16.98 -18.28 -8.77
C ARG A 4 18.16 -17.35 -8.43
N ALA A 5 18.42 -16.33 -9.23
CA ALA A 5 19.51 -15.37 -9.00
C ALA A 5 19.29 -14.52 -7.73
N PHE A 6 18.04 -14.26 -7.38
CA PHE A 6 17.69 -13.54 -6.16
C PHE A 6 17.73 -14.47 -4.96
N GLY A 7 18.76 -14.32 -4.11
CA GLY A 7 18.90 -15.08 -2.87
C GLY A 7 17.78 -14.81 -1.85
N LYS A 8 17.74 -15.61 -0.78
CA LYS A 8 16.68 -15.55 0.24
C LYS A 8 16.57 -14.17 0.92
N VAL A 9 17.71 -13.53 1.21
CA VAL A 9 17.75 -12.23 1.90
C VAL A 9 17.08 -11.14 1.06
N PHE A 10 17.46 -11.03 -0.21
CA PHE A 10 16.84 -10.06 -1.13
C PHE A 10 15.34 -10.31 -1.31
N GLN A 11 14.92 -11.57 -1.40
CA GLN A 11 13.50 -11.92 -1.47
C GLN A 11 12.73 -11.52 -0.20
N THR A 12 13.33 -11.67 0.98
CA THR A 12 12.73 -11.21 2.24
C THR A 12 12.57 -9.70 2.26
N PHE A 13 13.59 -8.94 1.83
CA PHE A 13 13.49 -7.47 1.76
C PHE A 13 12.51 -6.99 0.70
N ALA A 14 12.44 -7.68 -0.45
CA ALA A 14 11.44 -7.39 -1.47
C ALA A 14 10.01 -7.64 -0.93
N ALA A 15 9.79 -8.77 -0.25
CA ALA A 15 8.51 -9.07 0.40
C ALA A 15 8.17 -8.08 1.53
N PHE A 16 9.18 -7.64 2.29
CA PHE A 16 9.03 -6.62 3.31
C PHE A 16 8.64 -5.25 2.71
N GLY A 17 9.28 -4.87 1.59
CA GLY A 17 8.96 -3.66 0.84
C GLY A 17 7.53 -3.66 0.31
N THR A 18 7.04 -4.80 -0.19
CA THR A 18 5.64 -4.92 -0.61
C THR A 18 4.66 -4.95 0.57
N GLY A 19 5.09 -5.43 1.74
CA GLY A 19 4.27 -5.48 2.94
C GLY A 19 4.14 -4.13 3.66
N THR A 20 5.07 -3.21 3.43
CA THR A 20 5.13 -1.91 4.13
C THR A 20 4.79 -0.77 3.18
N THR A 21 3.49 -0.50 3.00
CA THR A 21 3.00 0.62 2.18
C THR A 21 2.69 1.83 3.05
N ALA A 22 2.86 3.06 2.54
CA ALA A 22 2.60 4.29 3.29
C ALA A 22 1.12 4.48 3.71
N ASP A 23 0.18 3.83 3.03
CA ASP A 23 -1.25 3.95 3.32
C ASP A 23 -1.68 3.26 4.63
N SER A 24 -1.04 2.15 5.02
CA SER A 24 -1.41 1.40 6.22
C SER A 24 -1.19 2.17 7.55
N PRO A 25 -0.07 2.89 7.78
CA PRO A 25 0.05 3.72 8.98
C PRO A 25 -0.87 4.95 8.95
N ILE A 26 -1.10 5.56 7.78
CA ILE A 26 -1.96 6.73 7.64
C ILE A 26 -3.41 6.39 7.99
N SER A 27 -3.92 5.27 7.45
CA SER A 27 -5.28 4.80 7.73
C SER A 27 -5.46 4.39 9.19
N THR A 28 -4.48 3.70 9.78
CA THR A 28 -4.50 3.31 11.19
C THR A 28 -4.45 4.53 12.11
N ALA A 29 -3.58 5.50 11.83
CA ALA A 29 -3.50 6.74 12.58
C ALA A 29 -4.84 7.48 12.54
N ARG A 30 -5.40 7.70 11.34
CA ARG A 30 -6.72 8.32 11.15
C ARG A 30 -7.82 7.60 11.94
N ASN A 31 -7.89 6.28 11.82
CA ASN A 31 -8.91 5.49 12.51
C ASN A 31 -8.75 5.55 14.03
N THR A 32 -7.52 5.67 14.53
CA THR A 32 -7.24 5.84 15.96
C THR A 32 -7.62 7.25 16.44
N PHE A 33 -7.38 8.28 15.63
CA PHE A 33 -7.80 9.66 15.93
C PHE A 33 -9.32 9.81 16.02
N ILE A 34 -10.08 9.12 15.16
CA ILE A 34 -11.55 9.22 15.12
C ILE A 34 -12.21 8.23 16.08
N GLY A 35 -11.74 6.99 16.12
CA GLY A 35 -12.36 5.86 16.83
C GLY A 35 -11.65 5.43 18.11
N GLY A 36 -10.63 6.18 18.57
CA GLY A 36 -9.84 5.85 19.74
C GLY A 36 -9.06 4.54 19.59
N ILE A 37 -8.89 3.79 20.69
CA ILE A 37 -8.11 2.54 20.73
C ILE A 37 -8.63 1.49 19.72
N SER A 38 -9.92 1.55 19.33
CA SER A 38 -10.48 0.66 18.32
C SER A 38 -9.76 0.77 16.96
N GLY A 39 -9.06 1.87 16.68
CA GLY A 39 -8.28 2.05 15.46
C GLY A 39 -7.16 1.03 15.26
N ILE A 40 -6.65 0.42 16.35
CA ILE A 40 -5.59 -0.61 16.29
C ILE A 40 -6.00 -1.86 15.50
N TRP A 41 -7.30 -2.13 15.42
CA TRP A 41 -7.85 -3.23 14.63
C TRP A 41 -7.55 -3.12 13.14
N THR A 42 -7.33 -1.90 12.63
CA THR A 42 -6.93 -1.66 11.23
C THR A 42 -5.59 -2.34 10.91
N SER A 43 -4.63 -2.27 11.84
CA SER A 43 -3.34 -2.95 11.70
C SER A 43 -3.45 -4.45 12.00
N LEU A 44 -4.22 -4.82 13.02
CA LEU A 44 -4.35 -6.22 13.45
C LEU A 44 -5.11 -7.09 12.44
N ASN A 45 -5.84 -6.51 11.50
CA ASN A 45 -6.53 -7.27 10.45
C ASN A 45 -5.57 -8.16 9.64
N TRP A 46 -4.33 -7.71 9.46
CA TRP A 46 -3.27 -8.48 8.79
C TRP A 46 -2.95 -9.81 9.49
N LEU A 47 -3.17 -9.90 10.81
CA LEU A 47 -2.97 -11.15 11.56
C LEU A 47 -3.83 -12.28 11.00
N PHE A 48 -5.06 -11.97 10.61
CA PHE A 48 -5.98 -12.94 10.00
C PHE A 48 -5.58 -13.31 8.56
N CYS A 49 -4.88 -12.43 7.85
CA CYS A 49 -4.34 -12.70 6.51
C CYS A 49 -3.09 -13.60 6.54
N THR A 50 -2.28 -13.54 7.60
CA THR A 50 -1.02 -14.30 7.69
C THR A 50 -1.11 -15.82 7.45
N PRO A 51 -2.07 -16.58 7.99
CA PRO A 51 -2.15 -18.02 7.74
C PRO A 51 -2.42 -18.33 6.26
N PHE A 52 -3.16 -17.45 5.56
CA PHE A 52 -3.39 -17.61 4.12
C PHE A 52 -2.10 -17.43 3.32
N TYR A 53 -1.21 -16.51 3.71
CA TYR A 53 0.07 -16.35 3.00
C TYR A 53 0.97 -17.58 3.09
N TRP A 54 0.93 -18.34 4.18
CA TRP A 54 1.68 -19.59 4.29
C TRP A 54 1.15 -20.66 3.35
N LEU A 55 -0.19 -20.76 3.26
CA LEU A 55 -0.86 -21.68 2.35
C LEU A 55 -0.62 -21.30 0.88
N TYR A 56 -0.90 -20.04 0.52
CA TYR A 56 -0.70 -19.53 -0.84
C TYR A 56 0.78 -19.63 -1.25
N GLY A 57 1.73 -19.29 -0.38
CA GLY A 57 3.16 -19.35 -0.69
C GLY A 57 3.67 -20.76 -1.01
N VAL A 58 3.07 -21.81 -0.44
CA VAL A 58 3.36 -23.20 -0.83
C VAL A 58 2.69 -23.53 -2.16
N TRP A 59 1.44 -23.11 -2.34
CA TRP A 59 0.64 -23.44 -3.52
C TRP A 59 1.21 -22.80 -4.80
N TYR A 60 1.56 -21.51 -4.76
CA TYR A 60 2.18 -20.80 -5.87
C TYR A 60 3.52 -21.40 -6.30
N ARG A 61 4.35 -21.86 -5.35
CA ARG A 61 5.62 -22.52 -5.67
C ARG A 61 5.44 -23.86 -6.40
N ARG A 62 4.31 -24.55 -6.20
CA ARG A 62 3.99 -25.82 -6.86
C ARG A 62 3.42 -25.63 -8.26
N MET A 63 2.57 -24.63 -8.46
CA MET A 63 1.88 -24.42 -9.74
C MET A 63 2.75 -23.78 -10.82
N ARG A 64 3.84 -23.07 -10.46
CA ARG A 64 4.83 -22.49 -11.39
C ARG A 64 4.29 -21.52 -12.47
N TYR A 65 3.02 -21.11 -12.41
CA TYR A 65 2.47 -20.07 -13.28
C TYR A 65 2.99 -18.67 -12.91
N ILE A 66 3.13 -17.82 -13.92
CA ILE A 66 3.65 -16.46 -13.78
C ILE A 66 2.52 -15.51 -13.35
N THR A 67 1.31 -15.72 -13.87
CA THR A 67 0.13 -14.92 -13.54
C THR A 67 -1.00 -15.80 -12.97
N LEU A 68 -1.85 -15.20 -12.14
CA LEU A 68 -3.11 -15.84 -11.73
C LEU A 68 -4.08 -16.03 -12.91
N GLY A 69 -3.98 -15.19 -13.95
CA GLY A 69 -4.80 -15.31 -15.16
C GLY A 69 -4.52 -16.61 -15.91
N ASP A 70 -3.25 -17.00 -16.04
CA ASP A 70 -2.82 -18.24 -16.68
C ASP A 70 -3.34 -19.47 -15.91
N LEU A 71 -3.35 -19.38 -14.57
CA LEU A 71 -3.94 -20.41 -13.73
C LEU A 71 -5.44 -20.59 -14.02
N PHE A 72 -6.17 -19.50 -14.25
CA PHE A 72 -7.60 -19.59 -14.58
C PHE A 72 -7.83 -20.17 -15.97
N GLU A 73 -6.99 -19.82 -16.94
CA GLU A 73 -7.07 -20.38 -18.28
C GLU A 73 -6.81 -21.90 -18.26
N GLU A 74 -5.79 -22.35 -17.55
CA GLU A 74 -5.39 -23.77 -17.53
C GLU A 74 -6.28 -24.63 -16.62
N ARG A 75 -6.79 -24.09 -15.51
CA ARG A 75 -7.67 -24.81 -14.58
C ARG A 75 -9.10 -24.92 -15.10
N TYR A 76 -9.62 -23.88 -15.76
CA TYR A 76 -11.02 -23.80 -16.19
C TYR A 76 -11.20 -23.90 -17.71
N ASN A 77 -10.13 -24.07 -18.49
CA ASN A 77 -10.15 -24.09 -19.97
C ASN A 77 -10.87 -22.87 -20.59
N SER A 78 -10.97 -21.76 -19.86
CA SER A 78 -11.74 -20.59 -20.27
C SER A 78 -10.84 -19.37 -20.38
N LYS A 79 -10.56 -18.98 -21.62
CA LYS A 79 -9.83 -17.75 -21.96
C LYS A 79 -10.55 -16.49 -21.48
N GLY A 80 -11.89 -16.54 -21.38
CA GLY A 80 -12.70 -15.44 -20.88
C GLY A 80 -12.46 -15.15 -19.40
N LEU A 81 -12.24 -16.17 -18.58
CA LEU A 81 -11.98 -16.00 -17.14
C LEU A 81 -10.60 -15.37 -16.89
N GLY A 82 -9.58 -15.80 -17.65
CA GLY A 82 -8.25 -15.20 -17.61
C GLY A 82 -8.26 -13.73 -18.04
N ALA A 83 -8.97 -13.42 -19.13
CA ALA A 83 -9.12 -12.03 -19.62
C ALA A 83 -9.86 -11.14 -18.61
N PHE A 84 -10.95 -11.64 -18.00
CA PHE A 84 -11.66 -10.90 -16.96
C PHE A 84 -10.76 -10.61 -15.75
N TYR A 85 -10.00 -11.60 -15.30
CA TYR A 85 -9.04 -11.42 -14.20
C TYR A 85 -7.97 -10.35 -14.53
N ALA A 86 -7.46 -10.35 -15.76
CA ALA A 86 -6.50 -9.34 -16.21
C ALA A 86 -7.09 -7.92 -16.20
N VAL A 87 -8.30 -7.73 -16.75
CA VAL A 87 -9.00 -6.44 -16.74
C VAL A 87 -9.30 -5.99 -15.31
N TYR A 88 -9.82 -6.88 -14.48
CA TYR A 88 -10.06 -6.60 -13.07
C TYR A 88 -8.78 -6.16 -12.35
N GLY A 89 -7.67 -6.88 -12.55
CA GLY A 89 -6.38 -6.55 -11.96
C GLY A 89 -5.90 -5.16 -12.36
N ILE A 90 -6.01 -4.79 -13.64
CA ILE A 90 -5.63 -3.46 -14.13
C ILE A 90 -6.45 -2.37 -13.43
N VAL A 91 -7.79 -2.50 -13.43
CA VAL A 91 -8.68 -1.52 -12.80
C VAL A 91 -8.43 -1.43 -11.30
N PHE A 92 -8.26 -2.56 -10.64
CA PHE A 92 -7.94 -2.63 -9.21
C PHE A 92 -6.64 -1.88 -8.89
N PHE A 93 -5.56 -2.14 -9.64
CA PHE A 93 -4.29 -1.47 -9.42
C PHE A 93 -4.34 0.02 -9.72
N MET A 94 -5.12 0.46 -10.73
CA MET A 94 -5.32 1.89 -10.99
C MET A 94 -5.97 2.61 -9.79
N VAL A 95 -7.05 2.04 -9.26
CA VAL A 95 -7.75 2.61 -8.10
C VAL A 95 -6.87 2.55 -6.85
N TYR A 96 -6.21 1.42 -6.60
CA TYR A 96 -5.34 1.22 -5.44
C TYR A 96 -4.16 2.21 -5.44
N LEU A 97 -3.47 2.39 -6.56
CA LEU A 97 -2.41 3.40 -6.68
C LEU A 97 -2.94 4.82 -6.48
N SER A 98 -4.11 5.14 -7.05
CA SER A 98 -4.72 6.47 -6.91
C SER A 98 -5.01 6.84 -5.46
N LEU A 99 -5.55 5.89 -4.68
CA LEU A 99 -5.78 6.07 -3.24
C LEU A 99 -4.46 6.25 -2.49
N GLY A 100 -3.46 5.41 -2.78
CA GLY A 100 -2.12 5.52 -2.18
C GLY A 100 -1.45 6.87 -2.46
N PHE A 101 -1.50 7.35 -3.71
CA PHE A 101 -0.98 8.68 -4.06
C PHE A 101 -1.71 9.80 -3.33
N SER A 102 -3.04 9.71 -3.21
CA SER A 102 -3.83 10.73 -2.51
C SER A 102 -3.49 10.79 -1.02
N ALA A 103 -3.25 9.64 -0.38
CA ALA A 103 -2.82 9.59 1.01
C ALA A 103 -1.45 10.26 1.20
N ILE A 104 -0.49 9.95 0.32
CA ILE A 104 0.85 10.54 0.33
C ILE A 104 0.77 12.06 0.13
N GLN A 105 0.00 12.53 -0.87
CA GLN A 105 -0.17 13.96 -1.13
C GLN A 105 -0.64 14.71 0.11
N LYS A 106 -1.64 14.19 0.84
CA LYS A 106 -2.13 14.80 2.07
C LYS A 106 -1.08 14.84 3.18
N THR A 107 -0.25 13.79 3.29
CA THR A 107 0.85 13.81 4.26
C THR A 107 1.96 14.79 3.89
N VAL A 108 2.28 14.91 2.60
CA VAL A 108 3.30 15.85 2.12
C VAL A 108 2.83 17.28 2.35
N THR A 109 1.59 17.61 2.02
CA THR A 109 1.04 18.97 2.25
C THR A 109 0.93 19.29 3.73
N ALA A 110 0.70 18.29 4.60
CA ALA A 110 0.67 18.51 6.04
C ALA A 110 2.04 18.85 6.66
N ILE A 111 3.15 18.40 6.04
CA ILE A 111 4.51 18.63 6.55
C ILE A 111 5.17 19.84 5.85
N THR A 112 4.70 20.21 4.65
CA THR A 112 5.23 21.35 3.90
C THR A 112 4.84 22.67 4.58
N PRO A 113 5.76 23.64 4.73
CA PRO A 113 5.40 24.94 5.30
C PRO A 113 4.35 25.63 4.45
N LYS A 114 3.34 26.20 5.12
CA LYS A 114 2.30 26.99 4.45
C LYS A 114 2.95 28.13 3.68
N PRO A 115 2.52 28.42 2.43
CA PRO A 115 3.05 29.54 1.68
C PRO A 115 2.61 30.87 2.33
N GLU A 116 3.43 31.91 2.18
CA GLU A 116 3.29 33.17 2.96
C GLU A 116 1.92 33.87 2.83
N TYR A 117 1.21 33.61 1.74
CA TYR A 117 -0.11 34.17 1.46
C TYR A 117 -1.24 33.52 2.28
N GLU A 118 -1.06 32.30 2.78
CA GLU A 118 -2.03 31.54 3.60
C GLU A 118 -1.75 31.61 5.10
N LEU A 119 -0.65 32.27 5.51
CA LEU A 119 -0.32 32.46 6.93
C LEU A 119 -1.40 33.30 7.62
N THR A 120 -1.93 32.77 8.71
CA THR A 120 -2.82 33.50 9.62
C THR A 120 -2.05 34.66 10.26
N VAL A 121 -2.73 35.73 10.72
CA VAL A 121 -2.08 36.96 11.24
C VAL A 121 -1.08 36.65 12.37
N GLN A 122 -1.36 35.65 13.22
CA GLN A 122 -0.45 35.20 14.28
C GLN A 122 0.78 34.47 13.71
N GLU A 123 0.60 33.57 12.74
CA GLU A 123 1.69 32.81 12.10
C GLU A 123 2.63 33.74 11.31
N LYS A 124 2.10 34.84 10.72
CA LYS A 124 2.94 35.89 10.10
C LYS A 124 3.81 36.61 11.12
N CYS A 125 3.27 36.93 12.29
CA CYS A 125 4.00 37.62 13.34
C CYS A 125 5.11 36.74 13.93
N GLU A 126 4.86 35.43 14.09
CA GLU A 126 5.88 34.44 14.48
C GLU A 126 6.96 34.30 13.40
N TYR A 127 6.57 34.21 12.12
CA TYR A 127 7.52 34.15 11.01
C TYR A 127 8.42 35.39 10.94
N GLU A 128 7.86 36.59 11.09
CA GLU A 128 8.65 37.82 11.16
C GLU A 128 9.58 37.88 12.38
N SER A 129 9.15 37.36 13.53
CA SER A 129 10.00 37.27 14.72
C SER A 129 11.15 36.28 14.55
N PHE A 130 10.92 35.16 13.86
CA PHE A 130 11.94 34.18 13.49
C PHE A 130 12.96 34.75 12.49
N LYS A 131 12.51 35.61 11.57
CA LYS A 131 13.35 36.24 10.54
C LYS A 131 14.21 37.39 11.09
N ARG A 132 13.87 37.91 12.28
CA ARG A 132 14.62 38.95 13.01
C ARG A 132 15.71 38.40 13.94
N LEU A 133 15.69 37.10 14.23
CA LEU A 133 16.75 36.35 14.92
C LEU A 133 17.83 35.91 13.92
#